data_AF-A0A2K8PQG1-F1
#
_entry.id   AF-A0A2K8PQG1-F1
#
_cell.length_a   1.000
_cell.length_b   1.000
_cell.length_c   1.000
_cell.angle_alpha   90.00
_cell.angle_beta   90.00
_cell.angle_gamma   90.00
#
_symmetry.space_group_name_H-M   'P 1'
#
loop_
_entity.id
_entity.type
_entity.pdbx_description
1 polymer ?
#
loop_
_entity_poly.entity_id
_entity_poly.type
_entity_poly.pdbx_seq_one_letter_code
_entity_poly.pdbx_strand_id
1 'polypeptide(L)'
;MSTWNGIGTKYLGFSHRRPDGSHHATEWFVISYMPVVPLRRYRLVVGPTEYAPGAVGGSTSTTAYRVLGRSTVRVRDVLATYLIWWVAGPALTLGPFFLMARVAPGAGRGSAFWSGVILIGGLVWIVGLPVLLISRSRRWRGLP
;
A
#
# COMPACT_ATOMS: atom_id res chain seq x y z
N MET A 1 -16.09 -3.05 3.50
CA MET A 1 -14.80 -3.46 4.09
C MET A 1 -14.57 -2.63 5.35
N SER A 2 -13.93 -3.20 6.38
CA SER A 2 -13.54 -2.46 7.58
C SER A 2 -12.02 -2.52 7.72
N THR A 3 -11.39 -1.36 7.77
CA THR A 3 -10.01 -1.23 8.27
C THR A 3 -10.07 -0.27 9.44
N TRP A 4 -9.62 -0.73 10.61
CA TRP A 4 -9.50 0.10 11.80
C TRP A 4 -8.03 0.44 11.98
N ASN A 5 -7.68 1.73 11.88
CA ASN A 5 -6.30 2.22 12.00
C ASN A 5 -5.26 1.47 11.13
N GLY A 6 -5.65 1.07 9.92
CA GLY A 6 -4.75 0.39 8.97
C GLY A 6 -4.59 -1.12 9.17
N ILE A 7 -5.27 -1.71 10.16
CA ILE A 7 -5.37 -3.15 10.35
C ILE A 7 -6.73 -3.64 9.82
N GLY A 8 -6.73 -4.73 9.05
CA GLY A 8 -7.95 -5.35 8.54
C GLY A 8 -7.76 -5.95 7.16
N THR A 9 -8.77 -5.85 6.30
CA THR A 9 -8.71 -6.39 4.94
C THR A 9 -8.85 -5.28 3.89
N LYS A 10 -7.96 -5.26 2.90
CA LYS A 10 -8.04 -4.35 1.75
C LYS A 10 -7.90 -5.08 0.43
N TYR A 11 -8.61 -4.61 -0.58
CA TYR A 11 -8.34 -4.98 -1.97
C TYR A 11 -7.12 -4.21 -2.50
N LEU A 12 -6.10 -4.94 -2.93
CA LEU A 12 -4.89 -4.40 -3.58
C LEU A 12 -4.58 -5.20 -4.84
N GLY A 13 -3.68 -4.68 -5.67
CA GLY A 13 -3.27 -5.38 -6.90
C GLY A 13 -4.34 -5.39 -8.00
N PHE A 14 -5.18 -4.35 -8.08
CA PHE A 14 -6.20 -4.20 -9.12
C PHE A 14 -5.69 -4.50 -10.56
N SER A 15 -6.38 -5.29 -11.35
CA SER A 15 -6.03 -5.45 -12.77
C SER A 15 -6.45 -4.21 -13.56
N HIS A 16 -6.00 -4.13 -14.81
CA HIS A 16 -6.58 -3.21 -15.79
C HIS A 16 -8.10 -3.34 -15.82
N ARG A 17 -8.76 -2.21 -16.09
CA ARG A 17 -10.21 -2.13 -16.26
C ARG A 17 -10.61 -2.99 -17.45
N ARG A 18 -11.56 -3.89 -17.25
CA ARG A 18 -12.15 -4.64 -18.35
C ARG A 18 -13.22 -3.82 -19.08
N PRO A 19 -13.63 -4.23 -20.29
CA PRO A 19 -14.69 -3.56 -21.05
C PRO A 19 -16.02 -3.44 -20.29
N ASP A 20 -16.31 -4.38 -19.40
CA ASP A 20 -17.50 -4.37 -18.53
C ASP A 20 -17.36 -3.47 -17.29
N GLY A 21 -16.25 -2.74 -17.18
CA GLY A 21 -15.93 -1.89 -16.04
C GLY A 21 -15.47 -2.65 -14.78
N SER A 22 -15.34 -3.98 -14.85
CA SER A 22 -14.87 -4.77 -13.71
C SER A 22 -13.33 -4.80 -13.61
N HIS A 23 -12.85 -5.02 -12.39
CA HIS A 23 -11.44 -5.21 -12.09
C HIS A 23 -11.24 -6.50 -11.30
N HIS A 24 -10.10 -7.15 -11.47
CA HIS A 24 -9.66 -8.14 -10.51
C HIS A 24 -8.86 -7.49 -9.40
N ALA A 25 -9.12 -7.81 -8.15
CA ALA A 25 -8.26 -7.40 -7.06
C ALA A 25 -8.04 -8.57 -6.10
N THR A 26 -6.89 -8.57 -5.45
CA THR A 26 -6.58 -9.52 -4.39
C THR A 26 -6.97 -8.87 -3.06
N GLU A 27 -7.73 -9.59 -2.26
CA GLU A 27 -7.99 -9.25 -0.87
C GLU A 27 -6.75 -9.61 -0.06
N TRP A 28 -6.24 -8.63 0.69
CA TRP A 28 -5.09 -8.76 1.55
C TRP A 28 -5.50 -8.48 2.98
N PHE A 29 -5.01 -9.32 3.89
CA PHE A 29 -4.88 -8.92 5.28
C PHE A 29 -3.74 -7.90 5.37
N VAL A 30 -4.07 -6.71 5.88
CA VAL A 30 -3.15 -5.58 5.99
C VAL A 30 -2.90 -5.25 7.45
N ILE A 31 -1.65 -4.88 7.76
CA ILE A 31 -1.24 -4.27 9.03
C ILE A 31 -0.57 -2.94 8.68
N SER A 32 -0.99 -1.86 9.33
CA SER A 32 -0.51 -0.50 9.00
C SER A 32 -0.60 -0.18 7.50
N TYR A 33 -1.69 -0.61 6.84
CA TYR A 33 -1.92 -0.49 5.39
C TYR A 33 -1.00 -1.30 4.48
N MET A 34 -0.07 -2.08 5.03
CA MET A 34 0.85 -2.92 4.25
C MET A 34 0.27 -4.32 4.04
N PRO A 35 0.41 -4.89 2.82
CA PRO A 35 -0.04 -6.25 2.53
C PRO A 35 0.82 -7.28 3.24
N VAL A 36 0.21 -8.05 4.15
CA VAL A 36 0.88 -9.11 4.92
C VAL A 36 0.53 -10.48 4.36
N VAL A 37 -0.77 -10.80 4.25
CA VAL A 37 -1.23 -12.11 3.77
C VAL A 37 -2.24 -11.95 2.63
N PRO A 38 -2.00 -12.53 1.44
CA PRO A 38 -3.01 -12.57 0.39
C PRO A 38 -4.07 -13.60 0.77
N LEU A 39 -5.32 -13.18 0.81
CA LEU A 39 -6.43 -14.06 1.18
C LEU A 39 -7.03 -14.71 -0.07
N ARG A 40 -7.67 -13.92 -0.93
CA ARG A 40 -8.40 -14.42 -2.11
C ARG A 40 -8.44 -13.37 -3.21
N ARG A 41 -8.62 -13.80 -4.45
CA ARG A 41 -8.77 -12.89 -5.60
C ARG A 41 -10.23 -12.81 -6.02
N TYR A 42 -10.72 -11.60 -6.21
CA TYR A 42 -12.09 -11.32 -6.59
C TYR A 42 -12.15 -10.55 -7.90
N ARG A 43 -13.23 -10.73 -8.63
CA ARG A 43 -13.67 -9.80 -9.68
C ARG A 43 -14.69 -8.87 -9.05
N LEU A 44 -14.45 -7.57 -9.13
CA LEU A 44 -15.29 -6.57 -8.47
C LEU A 44 -15.44 -5.30 -9.32
N VAL A 45 -16.56 -4.63 -9.14
CA VAL A 45 -16.80 -3.27 -9.64
C VAL A 45 -16.69 -2.32 -8.46
N VAL A 46 -15.88 -1.28 -8.61
CA VAL A 46 -15.67 -0.26 -7.58
C VAL A 46 -16.77 0.78 -7.71
N GLY A 47 -17.58 0.92 -6.67
CA GLY A 47 -18.64 1.92 -6.56
C GLY A 47 -18.13 3.25 -6.01
N PRO A 48 -19.04 4.20 -5.74
CA PRO A 48 -18.67 5.49 -5.15
C PRO A 48 -17.97 5.29 -3.79
N THR A 49 -17.01 6.16 -3.54
CA THR A 49 -16.34 6.25 -2.23
C THR A 49 -17.02 7.34 -1.43
N GLU A 50 -17.71 6.95 -0.36
CA GLU A 50 -18.26 7.91 0.60
C GLU A 50 -17.17 8.30 1.59
N TYR A 51 -17.01 9.61 1.78
CA TYR A 51 -16.08 10.19 2.73
C TYR A 51 -16.88 10.77 3.89
N ALA A 52 -16.78 10.14 5.06
CA ALA A 52 -17.35 10.66 6.29
C ALA A 52 -16.20 11.22 7.16
N PRO A 53 -16.13 12.55 7.38
CA PRO A 53 -15.20 13.12 8.34
C PRO A 53 -15.58 12.67 9.76
N GLY A 54 -14.67 11.99 10.45
CA GLY A 54 -14.86 11.58 11.84
C GLY A 54 -14.55 12.72 12.83
N ALA A 55 -15.20 12.69 13.99
CA ALA A 55 -15.15 13.76 15.00
C ALA A 55 -13.78 13.98 15.68
N VAL A 56 -12.80 13.09 15.48
CA VAL A 56 -11.48 13.12 16.15
C VAL A 56 -10.35 12.93 15.15
N GLY A 57 -10.27 13.79 14.12
CA GLY A 57 -9.15 13.83 13.16
C GLY A 57 -8.96 12.59 12.27
N GLY A 58 -9.82 11.58 12.41
CA GLY A 58 -9.85 10.38 11.57
C GLY A 58 -10.85 10.54 10.44
N SER A 59 -10.46 10.23 9.22
CA SER A 59 -11.37 10.17 8.07
C SER A 59 -11.77 8.72 7.79
N THR A 60 -13.08 8.47 7.78
CA THR A 60 -13.62 7.15 7.43
C THR A 60 -14.05 7.19 5.97
N SER A 61 -13.25 6.57 5.11
CA SER A 61 -13.55 6.41 3.69
C SER A 61 -14.12 5.02 3.45
N THR A 62 -15.41 4.95 3.11
CA THR A 62 -16.10 3.71 2.81
C THR A 62 -16.27 3.61 1.30
N THR A 63 -15.48 2.75 0.65
CA THR A 63 -15.67 2.44 -0.76
C THR A 63 -16.61 1.25 -0.90
N ALA A 64 -17.71 1.41 -1.63
CA ALA A 64 -18.61 0.32 -1.97
C ALA A 64 -17.98 -0.58 -3.06
N TYR A 65 -18.05 -1.90 -2.88
CA TYR A 65 -17.54 -2.86 -3.86
C TYR A 65 -18.63 -3.88 -4.19
N ARG A 66 -18.92 -4.06 -5.48
CA ARG A 66 -19.81 -5.13 -5.96
C ARG A 66 -18.97 -6.31 -6.42
N VAL A 67 -19.01 -7.42 -5.70
CA VAL A 67 -18.27 -8.64 -6.03
C VAL A 67 -19.04 -9.42 -7.11
N LEU A 68 -18.42 -9.60 -8.28
CA LEU A 68 -18.98 -10.35 -9.41
C LEU A 68 -18.59 -11.84 -9.38
N GLY A 69 -17.51 -12.20 -8.69
CA GLY A 69 -17.08 -13.59 -8.59
C GLY A 69 -15.70 -13.76 -7.96
N ARG A 70 -15.35 -15.01 -7.66
CA ARG A 70 -14.03 -15.41 -7.18
C ARG A 70 -13.15 -15.88 -8.34
N SER A 71 -11.86 -15.63 -8.25
CA SER A 71 -10.85 -16.06 -9.25
C SER A 71 -9.66 -16.68 -8.51
N THR A 72 -8.89 -17.50 -9.20
CA THR A 72 -7.65 -18.06 -8.63
C THR A 72 -6.65 -16.94 -8.38
N VAL A 73 -5.97 -17.01 -7.24
CA VAL A 73 -4.91 -16.07 -6.90
C VAL A 73 -3.78 -16.25 -7.90
N ARG A 74 -3.41 -15.19 -8.60
CA ARG A 74 -2.25 -15.22 -9.50
C ARG A 74 -1.01 -14.95 -8.68
N VAL A 75 -0.13 -15.94 -8.57
CA VAL A 75 1.13 -15.83 -7.81
C VAL A 75 1.96 -14.65 -8.28
N ARG A 76 1.96 -14.34 -9.58
CA ARG A 76 2.64 -13.16 -10.12
C ARG A 76 2.11 -11.85 -9.54
N ASP A 77 0.80 -11.70 -9.36
CA ASP A 77 0.19 -10.49 -8.79
C ASP A 77 0.59 -10.35 -7.30
N VAL A 78 0.68 -11.48 -6.60
CA VAL A 78 1.12 -11.56 -5.19
C VAL A 78 2.60 -11.18 -5.06
N LEU A 79 3.47 -11.82 -5.84
CA LEU A 79 4.92 -11.54 -5.84
C LEU A 79 5.21 -10.09 -6.24
N ALA A 80 4.54 -9.56 -7.27
CA ALA A 80 4.70 -8.16 -7.64
C ALA A 80 4.28 -7.21 -6.52
N THR A 81 3.19 -7.54 -5.81
CA THR A 81 2.75 -6.75 -4.65
C THR A 81 3.80 -6.82 -3.53
N TYR A 82 4.32 -8.00 -3.20
CA TYR A 82 5.37 -8.11 -2.18
C TYR A 82 6.65 -7.38 -2.59
N LEU A 83 7.09 -7.53 -3.83
CA LEU A 83 8.30 -6.89 -4.33
C LEU A 83 8.19 -5.36 -4.27
N ILE A 84 7.02 -4.81 -4.62
CA ILE A 84 6.79 -3.35 -4.53
C ILE A 84 6.79 -2.90 -3.06
N TRP A 85 6.07 -3.61 -2.19
CA TRP A 85 5.83 -3.14 -0.81
C TRP A 85 6.98 -3.41 0.16
N TRP A 86 7.68 -4.54 0.00
CA TRP A 86 8.71 -5.02 0.92
C TRP A 86 10.13 -4.92 0.38
N VAL A 87 10.32 -4.71 -0.93
CA VAL A 87 11.65 -4.53 -1.52
C VAL A 87 11.81 -3.12 -2.08
N ALA A 88 10.98 -2.74 -3.05
CA ALA A 88 11.08 -1.43 -3.70
C ALA A 88 10.75 -0.28 -2.73
N GLY A 89 9.74 -0.45 -1.85
CA GLY A 89 9.37 0.52 -0.82
C GLY A 89 10.56 0.87 0.10
N PRO A 90 11.12 -0.11 0.84
CA PRO A 90 12.30 0.12 1.67
C PRO A 90 13.53 0.58 0.88
N ALA A 91 13.77 0.03 -0.31
CA ALA A 91 14.91 0.42 -1.12
C ALA A 91 14.80 1.89 -1.56
N LEU A 92 13.60 2.39 -1.85
CA LEU A 92 13.39 3.77 -2.26
C LEU A 92 13.49 4.75 -1.09
N THR A 93 13.08 4.35 0.13
CA THR A 93 13.18 5.20 1.32
C THR A 93 14.57 5.13 1.97
N LEU A 94 15.16 3.95 2.09
CA LEU A 94 16.44 3.72 2.78
C LEU A 94 17.65 3.70 1.84
N GLY A 95 17.46 3.42 0.55
CA GLY A 95 18.54 3.31 -0.43
C GLY A 95 19.41 4.55 -0.60
N PRO A 96 18.84 5.78 -0.70
CA PRO A 96 19.65 7.00 -0.74
C PRO A 96 20.53 7.17 0.49
N PHE A 97 20.02 6.81 1.68
CA PHE A 97 20.78 6.88 2.93
C PHE A 97 21.86 5.80 3.01
N PHE A 98 21.57 4.60 2.53
CA PHE A 98 22.57 3.54 2.41
C PHE A 98 23.72 3.96 1.49
N LEU A 99 23.41 4.55 0.32
CA LEU A 99 24.44 5.06 -0.59
C LEU A 99 25.25 6.20 0.02
N MET A 100 24.60 7.14 0.71
CA MET A 100 25.27 8.24 1.40
C MET A 100 26.24 7.72 2.47
N ALA A 101 25.88 6.67 3.21
CA ALA A 101 26.75 6.02 4.19
C ALA A 101 28.03 5.44 3.54
N ARG A 102 27.95 4.98 2.29
CA ARG A 102 29.08 4.41 1.55
C ARG A 102 29.99 5.48 0.95
N VAL A 103 29.43 6.60 0.51
CA VAL A 103 30.17 7.67 -0.19
C VAL A 103 30.82 8.67 0.78
N ALA A 104 30.21 8.89 1.96
CA ALA A 104 30.71 9.85 2.94
C ALA A 104 30.91 9.19 4.32
N PRO A 105 31.95 8.35 4.51
CA PRO A 105 32.19 7.66 5.78
C PRO A 105 32.46 8.59 6.98
N GLY A 106 32.65 9.90 6.74
CA GLY A 106 32.76 10.95 7.77
C GLY A 106 31.46 11.72 8.05
N ALA A 107 30.43 11.58 7.21
CA ALA A 107 29.15 12.24 7.41
C ALA A 107 28.35 11.52 8.51
N GLY A 108 28.27 12.14 9.69
CA GLY A 108 27.43 11.63 10.78
C GLY A 108 28.06 10.51 11.60
N ARG A 109 29.25 10.74 12.16
CA ARG A 109 29.93 9.81 13.10
C ARG A 109 29.16 9.51 14.40
N GLY A 110 28.06 10.21 14.66
CA GLY A 110 27.19 9.98 15.81
C GLY A 110 26.06 9.00 15.51
N SER A 111 25.93 7.95 16.32
CA SER A 111 24.84 6.97 16.25
C SER A 111 23.44 7.61 16.22
N ALA A 112 23.27 8.79 16.82
CA ALA A 112 22.01 9.53 16.85
C ALA A 112 21.52 9.99 15.47
N PHE A 113 22.41 10.40 14.55
CA PHE A 113 22.02 10.83 13.20
C PHE A 113 21.47 9.64 12.40
N TRP A 114 22.19 8.52 12.39
CA TRP A 114 21.78 7.31 11.70
C TRP A 114 20.52 6.69 12.31
N SER A 115 20.39 6.70 13.65
CA SER A 115 19.16 6.30 14.33
C SER A 115 17.97 7.17 13.90
N GLY A 116 18.15 8.50 13.80
CA GLY A 116 17.11 9.41 13.31
C GLY A 116 16.70 9.12 11.86
N VAL A 117 17.67 8.87 10.98
CA VAL A 117 17.42 8.51 9.57
C VAL A 117 16.65 7.19 9.46
N ILE A 118 17.02 6.17 10.23
CA ILE A 118 16.32 4.87 10.23
C ILE A 118 14.89 5.04 10.77
N LEU A 119 14.71 5.79 11.85
CA LEU A 119 13.40 6.03 12.44
C LEU A 119 12.48 6.81 11.49
N ILE A 120 12.95 7.93 10.93
CA ILE A 120 12.16 8.75 10.01
C ILE A 120 11.93 8.02 8.69
N GLY A 121 12.96 7.40 8.11
CA GLY A 121 12.85 6.60 6.88
C GLY A 121 11.90 5.41 7.05
N GLY A 122 11.94 4.75 8.22
CA GLY A 122 10.99 3.72 8.62
C GLY A 122 9.56 4.25 8.73
N LEU A 123 9.35 5.39 9.39
CA LEU A 123 8.03 6.02 9.49
C LEU A 123 7.46 6.40 8.11
N VAL A 124 8.29 6.98 7.24
CA VAL A 124 7.90 7.33 5.86
C VAL A 124 7.55 6.07 5.06
N TRP A 125 8.30 4.99 5.22
CA TRP A 125 7.99 3.70 4.58
C TRP A 125 6.72 3.05 5.12
N ILE A 126 6.46 3.13 6.43
CA ILE A 126 5.29 2.49 7.07
C ILE A 126 4.00 3.28 6.82
N VAL A 127 4.07 4.61 6.70
CA VAL A 127 2.88 5.48 6.63
C VAL A 127 2.77 6.22 5.30
N GLY A 128 3.82 6.95 4.90
CA GLY A 128 3.77 7.83 3.74
C GLY A 128 3.73 7.08 2.41
N LEU A 129 4.60 6.08 2.24
CA LEU A 129 4.75 5.33 1.00
C LEU A 129 3.50 4.47 0.68
N PRO A 130 2.83 3.82 1.65
CA PRO A 130 1.56 3.13 1.47
C PRO A 130 0.45 4.06 0.96
N VAL A 131 0.31 5.24 1.56
CA VAL A 131 -0.68 6.24 1.14
C VAL A 131 -0.42 6.69 -0.29
N LEU A 132 0.84 6.92 -0.64
CA LEU A 132 1.24 7.36 -1.98
C LEU A 132 1.06 6.25 -3.03
N LEU A 133 1.43 5.01 -2.74
CA LEU A 133 1.22 3.88 -3.64
C LEU A 133 -0.25 3.57 -3.84
N ILE A 134 -1.06 3.60 -2.78
CA ILE A 134 -2.50 3.35 -2.89
C ILE A 134 -3.16 4.46 -3.72
N SER A 135 -2.90 5.73 -3.41
CA SER A 135 -3.48 6.86 -4.16
C SER A 135 -3.03 6.86 -5.63
N ARG A 136 -1.75 6.62 -5.91
CA ARG A 136 -1.24 6.50 -7.27
C ARG A 136 -1.87 5.31 -8.00
N SER A 137 -1.91 4.13 -7.39
CA SER A 137 -2.50 2.94 -8.02
C SER A 137 -3.98 3.11 -8.37
N ARG A 138 -4.75 3.85 -7.55
CA ARG A 138 -6.15 4.19 -7.84
C ARG A 138 -6.26 5.11 -9.05
N ARG A 139 -5.49 6.20 -9.09
CA ARG A 139 -5.46 7.15 -10.22
C ARG A 139 -5.11 6.47 -11.55
N TRP A 140 -4.04 5.68 -11.56
CA TRP A 140 -3.57 5.00 -12.78
C TRP A 140 -4.55 3.96 -13.32
N ARG A 141 -5.43 3.41 -12.47
CA ARG A 141 -6.39 2.36 -12.83
C ARG A 141 -7.81 2.89 -13.04
N GLY A 142 -7.99 4.21 -13.00
CA GLY A 142 -9.28 4.86 -13.20
C GLY A 142 -10.30 4.46 -12.15
N LEU A 143 -9.84 4.18 -10.92
CA LEU A 143 -10.71 3.88 -9.79
C LEU A 143 -11.11 5.20 -9.11
N PRO A 144 -12.36 5.32 -8.63
CA PRO A 144 -12.82 6.48 -7.86
C PRO A 144 -12.08 6.64 -6.52
#